data_AF-A0A7S0PP18-F1
#
_entry.id   AF-A0A7S0PP18-F1
#
_cell.length_a   1.000
_cell.length_b   1.000
_cell.length_c   1.000
_cell.angle_alpha   90.00
_cell.angle_beta   90.00
_cell.angle_gamma   90.00
#
_symmetry.space_group_name_H-M   'P 1'
#
loop_
_entity.id
_entity.type
_entity.pdbx_description
1 polymer ?
#
loop_
_entity_poly.entity_id
_entity_poly.type
_entity_poly.pdbx_seq_one_letter_code
_entity_poly.pdbx_strand_id
1 'polypeptide(L)'
;TSGVTEMIELFQGTSFNFDISSWDVSNVTSMYRMFRSTGSFNKPLTAWNVSRVTNFNEMFHSANNFNEDVSGWNTASATDMSYMFYGARYFNKPIGSWDVSSVTSMSFMFSNGYGSSQFNQPIGSWNVSKVTDMSYMFRYASSFNRDLNRWNVSAVTSFDNMFYSATEFNGDITSWDVRGTATRTCDEWGYCYSSSSMT
;
A
#
# COMPACT_ATOMS: atom_id res chain seq x y z
N THR A 1 -18.13 -10.18 -17.10
CA THR A 1 -17.23 -9.05 -17.44
C THR A 1 -15.95 -9.50 -18.12
N SER A 2 -15.93 -10.66 -18.79
CA SER A 2 -14.71 -11.33 -19.27
C SER A 2 -13.89 -10.57 -20.31
N GLY A 3 -14.46 -9.59 -21.02
CA GLY A 3 -13.73 -8.74 -21.98
C GLY A 3 -13.15 -7.44 -21.39
N VAL A 4 -13.36 -7.18 -20.10
CA VAL A 4 -12.93 -5.93 -19.46
C VAL A 4 -11.46 -6.02 -19.05
N THR A 5 -10.64 -5.08 -19.52
CA THR A 5 -9.23 -4.96 -19.13
C THR A 5 -8.98 -3.83 -18.12
N GLU A 6 -9.87 -2.84 -18.07
CA GLU A 6 -9.70 -1.66 -17.21
C GLU A 6 -10.96 -1.47 -16.36
N MET A 7 -10.78 -1.38 -15.05
CA MET A 7 -11.84 -1.10 -14.07
C MET A 7 -11.53 0.22 -13.34
N ILE A 8 -11.39 1.28 -14.12
CA ILE A 8 -10.98 2.60 -13.64
C ILE A 8 -12.19 3.36 -13.07
N GLU A 9 -12.06 3.85 -11.83
CA GLU A 9 -12.99 4.79 -11.18
C GLU A 9 -14.48 4.36 -11.15
N LEU A 10 -14.79 3.08 -11.43
CA LEU A 10 -16.15 2.59 -11.70
C LEU A 10 -17.18 2.93 -10.62
N PHE A 11 -16.77 2.92 -9.35
CA PHE A 11 -17.65 3.18 -8.20
C PHE A 11 -17.17 4.36 -7.35
N GLN A 12 -16.27 5.19 -7.88
CA GLN A 12 -15.64 6.26 -7.12
C GLN A 12 -16.69 7.23 -6.53
N GLY A 13 -16.61 7.47 -5.22
CA GLY A 13 -17.46 8.42 -4.50
C GLY A 13 -18.93 8.01 -4.40
N THR A 14 -19.28 6.79 -4.81
CA THR A 14 -20.66 6.29 -4.77
C THR A 14 -20.98 5.59 -3.46
N SER A 15 -22.26 5.33 -3.20
CA SER A 15 -22.75 4.44 -2.13
C SER A 15 -22.81 2.97 -2.56
N PHE A 16 -22.10 2.58 -3.63
CA PHE A 16 -22.17 1.25 -4.21
C PHE A 16 -21.84 0.17 -3.17
N ASN A 17 -22.74 -0.82 -3.03
CA ASN A 17 -22.59 -1.92 -2.08
C ASN A 17 -23.33 -3.18 -2.57
N PHE A 18 -23.35 -3.40 -3.88
CA PHE A 18 -23.94 -4.61 -4.47
C PHE A 18 -22.90 -5.71 -4.58
N ASP A 19 -23.37 -6.97 -4.55
CA ASP A 19 -22.52 -8.14 -4.71
C ASP A 19 -22.00 -8.24 -6.16
N ILE A 20 -20.68 -8.35 -6.28
CA ILE A 20 -19.92 -8.47 -7.53
C ILE A 20 -18.93 -9.64 -7.46
N SER A 21 -19.09 -10.54 -6.49
CA SER A 21 -18.22 -11.70 -6.29
C SER A 21 -18.15 -12.61 -7.52
N SER A 22 -19.20 -12.62 -8.34
CA SER A 22 -19.31 -13.41 -9.58
C SER A 22 -18.68 -12.74 -10.82
N TRP A 23 -18.15 -11.53 -10.70
CA TRP A 23 -17.53 -10.85 -11.83
C TRP A 23 -16.25 -11.57 -12.26
N ASP A 24 -16.16 -11.85 -13.56
CA ASP A 24 -14.92 -12.27 -14.17
C ASP A 24 -14.01 -11.06 -14.39
N VAL A 25 -12.98 -10.95 -13.55
CA VAL A 25 -11.95 -9.90 -13.60
C VAL A 25 -10.61 -10.42 -14.08
N SER A 26 -10.56 -11.65 -14.63
CA SER A 26 -9.30 -12.34 -14.97
C SER A 26 -8.48 -11.68 -16.07
N ASN A 27 -9.10 -10.80 -16.87
CA ASN A 27 -8.43 -10.02 -17.91
C ASN A 27 -8.11 -8.57 -17.50
N VAL A 28 -8.48 -8.17 -16.28
CA VAL A 28 -8.27 -6.80 -15.79
C VAL A 28 -6.78 -6.59 -15.50
N THR A 29 -6.23 -5.51 -16.05
CA THR A 29 -4.86 -5.03 -15.85
C THR A 29 -4.80 -3.83 -14.91
N SER A 30 -5.89 -3.09 -14.75
CA SER A 30 -5.95 -1.91 -13.89
C SER A 30 -7.25 -1.85 -13.11
N MET A 31 -7.14 -1.60 -11.81
CA MET A 31 -8.25 -1.33 -10.90
C MET A 31 -8.12 0.06 -10.26
N TYR A 32 -7.44 0.98 -10.96
CA TYR A 32 -7.18 2.34 -10.51
C TYR A 32 -8.47 2.99 -9.99
N ARG A 33 -8.47 3.35 -8.70
CA ARG A 33 -9.57 4.03 -8.01
C ARG A 33 -10.95 3.36 -8.08
N MET A 34 -11.03 2.06 -8.37
CA MET A 34 -12.30 1.37 -8.60
C MET A 34 -13.34 1.61 -7.48
N PHE A 35 -12.90 1.59 -6.21
CA PHE A 35 -13.73 1.84 -5.01
C PHE A 35 -13.27 3.06 -4.20
N ARG A 36 -12.60 4.03 -4.84
CA ARG A 36 -12.14 5.24 -4.14
C ARG A 36 -13.33 5.99 -3.54
N SER A 37 -13.27 6.29 -2.24
CA SER A 37 -14.33 6.96 -1.49
C SER A 37 -15.68 6.23 -1.51
N THR A 38 -15.71 4.93 -1.81
CA THR A 38 -16.92 4.10 -1.75
C THR A 38 -17.13 3.58 -0.33
N GLY A 39 -17.42 4.50 0.60
CA GLY A 39 -17.33 4.25 2.05
C GLY A 39 -18.21 3.12 2.60
N SER A 40 -19.27 2.74 1.88
CA SER A 40 -20.18 1.65 2.28
C SER A 40 -19.80 0.27 1.73
N PHE A 41 -18.85 0.18 0.79
CA PHE A 41 -18.52 -1.06 0.11
C PHE A 41 -17.76 -2.02 1.02
N ASN A 42 -18.33 -3.21 1.23
CA ASN A 42 -17.70 -4.29 1.98
C ASN A 42 -18.31 -5.63 1.52
N LYS A 43 -18.14 -5.95 0.23
CA LYS A 43 -18.68 -7.17 -0.40
C LYS A 43 -17.57 -8.15 -0.79
N PRO A 44 -17.82 -9.47 -0.72
CA PRO A 44 -16.78 -10.47 -0.93
C PRO A 44 -16.08 -10.32 -2.29
N LEU A 45 -14.74 -10.30 -2.26
CA LEU A 45 -13.88 -10.28 -3.45
C LEU A 45 -12.92 -11.48 -3.52
N THR A 46 -13.11 -12.48 -2.65
CA THR A 46 -12.20 -13.63 -2.51
C THR A 46 -12.06 -14.45 -3.79
N ALA A 47 -13.11 -14.51 -4.61
CA ALA A 47 -13.13 -15.27 -5.87
C ALA A 47 -12.48 -14.54 -7.06
N TRP A 48 -12.09 -13.27 -6.89
CA TRP A 48 -11.54 -12.48 -7.98
C TRP A 48 -10.13 -12.94 -8.35
N ASN A 49 -9.93 -13.24 -9.63
CA ASN A 49 -8.62 -13.50 -10.19
C ASN A 49 -7.94 -12.18 -10.61
N VAL A 50 -7.12 -11.62 -9.72
CA VAL A 50 -6.40 -10.37 -9.96
C VAL A 50 -4.96 -10.56 -10.48
N SER A 51 -4.61 -11.77 -10.93
CA SER A 51 -3.23 -12.13 -11.30
C SER A 51 -2.62 -11.32 -12.45
N ARG A 52 -3.44 -10.60 -13.22
CA ARG A 52 -3.00 -9.72 -14.31
C ARG A 52 -3.01 -8.24 -13.95
N VAL A 53 -3.52 -7.88 -12.77
CA VAL A 53 -3.64 -6.48 -12.34
C VAL A 53 -2.25 -5.96 -11.99
N THR A 54 -1.81 -4.95 -12.72
CA THR A 54 -0.54 -4.24 -12.48
C THR A 54 -0.76 -2.97 -11.66
N ASN A 55 -1.94 -2.36 -11.77
CA ASN A 55 -2.27 -1.09 -11.12
C ASN A 55 -3.41 -1.22 -10.11
N PHE A 56 -3.08 -1.15 -8.82
CA PHE A 56 -4.01 -1.09 -7.69
C PHE A 56 -4.10 0.32 -7.07
N ASN A 57 -3.51 1.33 -7.72
CA ASN A 57 -3.40 2.67 -7.17
C ASN A 57 -4.78 3.20 -6.74
N GLU A 58 -4.86 3.66 -5.49
CA GLU A 58 -6.07 4.20 -4.87
C GLU A 58 -7.32 3.29 -4.89
N MET A 59 -7.21 1.98 -5.15
CA MET A 59 -8.38 1.11 -5.36
C MET A 59 -9.41 1.17 -4.22
N PHE A 60 -8.97 1.19 -2.96
CA PHE A 60 -9.81 1.33 -1.76
C PHE A 60 -9.50 2.60 -0.96
N HIS A 61 -8.92 3.62 -1.59
CA HIS A 61 -8.63 4.90 -0.94
C HIS A 61 -9.93 5.48 -0.36
N SER A 62 -9.98 5.72 0.96
CA SER A 62 -11.14 6.26 1.68
C SER A 62 -12.39 5.36 1.63
N ALA A 63 -12.24 4.07 1.30
CA ALA A 63 -13.28 3.06 1.45
C ALA A 63 -13.39 2.64 2.93
N ASN A 64 -13.90 3.54 3.78
CA ASN A 64 -13.83 3.44 5.24
C ASN A 64 -14.21 2.06 5.79
N ASN A 65 -15.33 1.48 5.33
CA ASN A 65 -15.86 0.21 5.83
C ASN A 65 -15.26 -1.03 5.17
N PHE A 66 -14.36 -0.89 4.18
CA PHE A 66 -13.79 -2.03 3.50
C PHE A 66 -12.87 -2.82 4.44
N ASN A 67 -13.24 -4.07 4.68
CA ASN A 67 -12.50 -5.04 5.48
C ASN A 67 -12.84 -6.46 5.01
N GLU A 68 -12.98 -6.67 3.70
CA GLU A 68 -13.22 -8.00 3.13
C GLU A 68 -11.92 -8.76 2.92
N ASP A 69 -12.03 -10.09 2.96
CA ASP A 69 -10.87 -10.95 2.77
C ASP A 69 -10.35 -10.90 1.33
N VAL A 70 -9.10 -10.49 1.20
CA VAL A 70 -8.33 -10.42 -0.05
C VAL A 70 -6.98 -11.14 0.09
N SER A 71 -6.80 -11.93 1.14
CA SER A 71 -5.54 -12.63 1.46
C SER A 71 -5.11 -13.64 0.38
N GLY A 72 -6.08 -14.20 -0.35
CA GLY A 72 -5.87 -15.17 -1.43
C GLY A 72 -5.56 -14.56 -2.81
N TRP A 73 -5.51 -13.23 -2.94
CA TRP A 73 -5.19 -12.58 -4.21
C TRP A 73 -3.75 -12.87 -4.64
N ASN A 74 -3.58 -13.23 -5.93
CA ASN A 74 -2.26 -13.29 -6.55
C ASN A 74 -1.86 -11.90 -7.04
N THR A 75 -0.94 -11.25 -6.33
CA THR A 75 -0.49 -9.88 -6.60
C THR A 75 0.86 -9.79 -7.32
N ALA A 76 1.42 -10.91 -7.80
CA ALA A 76 2.79 -10.94 -8.35
C ALA A 76 3.04 -10.00 -9.54
N SER A 77 1.97 -9.64 -10.27
CA SER A 77 2.01 -8.69 -11.39
C SER A 77 1.90 -7.23 -10.98
N ALA A 78 1.54 -6.93 -9.72
CA ALA A 78 1.34 -5.58 -9.24
C ALA A 78 2.65 -4.77 -9.29
N THR A 79 2.58 -3.59 -9.89
CA THR A 79 3.69 -2.63 -9.94
C THR A 79 3.40 -1.38 -9.11
N ASP A 80 2.13 -1.00 -8.98
CA ASP A 80 1.70 0.17 -8.20
C ASP A 80 0.60 -0.19 -7.21
N MET A 81 0.88 0.00 -5.92
CA MET A 81 -0.07 -0.15 -4.81
C MET A 81 -0.20 1.13 -3.99
N SER A 82 0.27 2.27 -4.52
CA SER A 82 0.20 3.53 -3.80
C SER A 82 -1.24 3.91 -3.47
N TYR A 83 -1.44 4.45 -2.27
CA TYR A 83 -2.75 4.83 -1.71
C TYR A 83 -3.81 3.71 -1.63
N MET A 84 -3.50 2.44 -1.92
CA MET A 84 -4.50 1.38 -2.08
C MET A 84 -5.48 1.31 -0.89
N PHE A 85 -4.98 1.45 0.34
CA PHE A 85 -5.79 1.47 1.58
C PHE A 85 -5.69 2.80 2.34
N TYR A 86 -5.27 3.89 1.70
CA TYR A 86 -5.16 5.19 2.35
C TYR A 86 -6.54 5.61 2.87
N GLY A 87 -6.69 5.80 4.19
CA GLY A 87 -7.98 6.12 4.81
C GLY A 87 -9.00 4.97 4.87
N ALA A 88 -8.65 3.73 4.51
CA ALA A 88 -9.51 2.54 4.70
C ALA A 88 -9.49 2.10 6.18
N ARG A 89 -10.16 2.88 7.05
CA ARG A 89 -10.02 2.83 8.52
C ARG A 89 -10.14 1.44 9.14
N TYR A 90 -11.06 0.61 8.65
CA TYR A 90 -11.36 -0.70 9.22
C TYR A 90 -10.59 -1.86 8.58
N PHE A 91 -9.79 -1.61 7.54
CA PHE A 91 -9.06 -2.68 6.86
C PHE A 91 -7.98 -3.27 7.77
N ASN A 92 -8.08 -4.57 8.06
CA ASN A 92 -7.12 -5.28 8.91
C ASN A 92 -7.02 -6.77 8.52
N LYS A 93 -7.05 -7.08 7.23
CA LYS A 93 -6.99 -8.47 6.73
C LYS A 93 -5.57 -8.96 6.47
N PRO A 94 -5.29 -10.25 6.66
CA PRO A 94 -3.93 -10.79 6.64
C PRO A 94 -3.39 -10.88 5.21
N ILE A 95 -2.77 -9.80 4.74
CA ILE A 95 -2.17 -9.68 3.40
C ILE A 95 -0.66 -10.02 3.38
N GLY A 96 -0.14 -10.62 4.46
CA GLY A 96 1.28 -11.01 4.54
C GLY A 96 1.71 -12.06 3.50
N SER A 97 0.75 -12.76 2.90
CA SER A 97 0.93 -13.75 1.82
C SER A 97 1.06 -13.14 0.42
N TRP A 98 0.78 -11.85 0.25
CA TRP A 98 0.88 -11.19 -1.05
C TRP A 98 2.31 -11.18 -1.58
N ASP A 99 2.47 -11.47 -2.87
CA ASP A 99 3.72 -11.25 -3.58
C ASP A 99 3.77 -9.81 -4.06
N VAL A 100 4.64 -9.02 -3.44
CA VAL A 100 4.88 -7.61 -3.76
C VAL A 100 6.24 -7.38 -4.42
N SER A 101 6.91 -8.44 -4.88
CA SER A 101 8.29 -8.38 -5.41
C SER A 101 8.44 -7.61 -6.74
N SER A 102 7.32 -7.27 -7.38
CA SER A 102 7.25 -6.44 -8.59
C SER A 102 6.84 -4.98 -8.30
N VAL A 103 6.41 -4.67 -7.07
CA VAL A 103 5.89 -3.34 -6.73
C VAL A 103 7.03 -2.33 -6.65
N THR A 104 6.83 -1.17 -7.26
CA THR A 104 7.78 -0.06 -7.24
C THR A 104 7.30 1.11 -6.37
N SER A 105 5.99 1.24 -6.13
CA SER A 105 5.42 2.29 -5.27
C SER A 105 4.42 1.74 -4.26
N MET A 106 4.62 2.12 -3.00
CA MET A 106 3.71 1.84 -1.86
C MET A 106 3.38 3.11 -1.07
N SER A 107 3.61 4.29 -1.64
CA SER A 107 3.38 5.55 -0.93
C SER A 107 1.94 5.66 -0.45
N PHE A 108 1.77 6.18 0.76
CA PHE A 108 0.49 6.33 1.47
C PHE A 108 -0.34 5.05 1.70
N MET A 109 0.13 3.84 1.32
CA MET A 109 -0.70 2.63 1.25
C MET A 109 -1.55 2.37 2.49
N PHE A 110 -1.01 2.54 3.70
CA PHE A 110 -1.71 2.35 4.98
C PHE A 110 -1.87 3.63 5.80
N SER A 111 -1.59 4.79 5.21
CA SER A 111 -1.70 6.06 5.92
C SER A 111 -3.16 6.42 6.18
N ASN A 112 -3.38 7.27 7.18
CA ASN A 112 -4.71 7.76 7.51
C ASN A 112 -4.72 9.27 7.76
N GLY A 113 -5.19 10.06 6.79
CA GLY A 113 -5.30 11.51 6.95
C GLY A 113 -6.41 11.98 7.91
N TYR A 114 -7.25 11.07 8.42
CA TYR A 114 -8.49 11.41 9.11
C TYR A 114 -8.64 10.77 10.51
N GLY A 115 -7.60 10.11 11.04
CA GLY A 115 -7.66 9.44 12.35
C GLY A 115 -6.80 8.17 12.42
N SER A 116 -7.14 7.24 13.30
CA SER A 116 -6.44 5.96 13.47
C SER A 116 -6.78 4.94 12.37
N SER A 117 -5.76 4.26 11.86
CA SER A 117 -5.91 3.05 11.02
C SER A 117 -5.89 1.80 11.91
N GLN A 118 -6.75 0.81 11.63
CA GLN A 118 -6.77 -0.48 12.35
C GLN A 118 -5.74 -1.49 11.84
N PHE A 119 -5.08 -1.21 10.71
CA PHE A 119 -4.18 -2.16 10.08
C PHE A 119 -3.00 -2.51 10.99
N ASN A 120 -2.88 -3.79 11.37
CA ASN A 120 -1.80 -4.29 12.22
C ASN A 120 -1.44 -5.75 11.89
N GLN A 121 -1.33 -6.06 10.59
CA GLN A 121 -1.07 -7.41 10.09
C GLN A 121 0.42 -7.63 9.80
N PRO A 122 0.93 -8.86 9.97
CA PRO A 122 2.34 -9.16 9.72
C PRO A 122 2.64 -9.09 8.22
N ILE A 123 3.47 -8.12 7.84
CA ILE A 123 3.94 -7.89 6.46
C ILE A 123 5.48 -7.90 6.36
N GLY A 124 6.17 -8.29 7.44
CA GLY A 124 7.63 -8.35 7.48
C GLY A 124 8.26 -9.36 6.52
N SER A 125 7.46 -10.29 5.95
CA SER A 125 7.87 -11.25 4.93
C SER A 125 7.85 -10.71 3.51
N TRP A 126 7.31 -9.52 3.28
CA TRP A 126 7.24 -8.92 1.95
C TRP A 126 8.63 -8.66 1.35
N ASN A 127 8.81 -9.05 0.09
CA ASN A 127 9.98 -8.67 -0.69
C ASN A 127 9.77 -7.27 -1.29
N VAL A 128 10.27 -6.25 -0.59
CA VAL A 128 10.15 -4.84 -1.00
C VAL A 128 11.38 -4.31 -1.76
N SER A 129 12.27 -5.19 -2.23
CA SER A 129 13.57 -4.80 -2.82
C SER A 129 13.51 -3.97 -4.10
N LYS A 130 12.34 -3.87 -4.75
CA LYS A 130 12.10 -3.02 -5.92
C LYS A 130 11.32 -1.74 -5.62
N VAL A 131 10.83 -1.57 -4.39
CA VAL A 131 10.07 -0.39 -4.01
C VAL A 131 11.01 0.80 -3.95
N THR A 132 10.68 1.86 -4.68
CA THR A 132 11.44 3.11 -4.71
C THR A 132 10.78 4.20 -3.87
N ASP A 133 9.45 4.14 -3.69
CA ASP A 133 8.69 5.13 -2.92
C ASP A 133 7.87 4.47 -1.79
N MET A 134 8.24 4.79 -0.55
CA MET A 134 7.51 4.42 0.68
C MET A 134 7.03 5.65 1.46
N SER A 135 7.03 6.83 0.82
CA SER A 135 6.60 8.08 1.44
C SER A 135 5.23 7.92 2.07
N TYR A 136 5.10 8.34 3.33
CA TYR A 136 3.84 8.34 4.06
C TYR A 136 3.18 6.95 4.21
N MET A 137 3.85 5.81 3.95
CA MET A 137 3.20 4.50 3.91
C MET A 137 2.42 4.16 5.19
N PHE A 138 2.94 4.52 6.37
CA PHE A 138 2.32 4.31 7.69
C PHE A 138 2.01 5.62 8.43
N ARG A 139 1.92 6.76 7.74
CA ARG A 139 1.61 8.03 8.39
C ARG A 139 0.25 7.95 9.10
N TYR A 140 0.22 8.30 10.39
CA TYR A 140 -0.95 8.14 11.27
C TYR A 140 -1.50 6.70 11.38
N ALA A 141 -0.71 5.68 11.05
CA ALA A 141 -1.07 4.28 11.28
C ALA A 141 -0.89 3.92 12.76
N SER A 142 -1.70 4.54 13.63
CA SER A 142 -1.52 4.53 15.07
C SER A 142 -1.60 3.14 15.70
N SER A 143 -2.19 2.13 15.05
CA SER A 143 -2.26 0.75 15.59
C SER A 143 -1.19 -0.18 15.02
N PHE A 144 -0.41 0.26 14.03
CA PHE A 144 0.55 -0.60 13.36
C PHE A 144 1.80 -0.80 14.24
N ASN A 145 2.05 -2.04 14.63
CA ASN A 145 3.27 -2.41 15.35
C ASN A 145 3.72 -3.84 14.98
N ARG A 146 4.40 -3.96 13.85
CA ARG A 146 4.90 -5.24 13.32
C ARG A 146 6.35 -5.12 12.92
N ASP A 147 7.04 -6.26 13.02
CA ASP A 147 8.45 -6.38 12.64
C ASP A 147 8.61 -6.20 11.12
N LEU A 148 9.50 -5.28 10.74
CA LEU A 148 9.88 -4.97 9.36
C LEU A 148 11.40 -5.11 9.13
N ASN A 149 12.15 -5.69 10.06
CA ASN A 149 13.62 -5.76 10.01
C ASN A 149 14.19 -6.51 8.78
N ARG A 150 13.39 -7.39 8.16
CA ARG A 150 13.76 -8.21 6.99
C ARG A 150 13.60 -7.47 5.67
N TRP A 151 13.00 -6.27 5.67
CA TRP A 151 12.81 -5.51 4.45
C TRP A 151 14.15 -5.03 3.90
N ASN A 152 14.43 -5.38 2.64
CA ASN A 152 15.51 -4.77 1.89
C ASN A 152 14.99 -3.48 1.26
N VAL A 153 15.37 -2.34 1.84
CA VAL A 153 14.92 -1.01 1.41
C VAL A 153 15.98 -0.22 0.63
N SER A 154 17.04 -0.87 0.16
CA SER A 154 18.17 -0.21 -0.52
C SER A 154 17.78 0.52 -1.82
N ALA A 155 16.66 0.14 -2.44
CA ALA A 155 16.12 0.80 -3.64
C ALA A 155 15.22 2.01 -3.32
N VAL A 156 14.82 2.20 -2.04
CA VAL A 156 13.92 3.28 -1.65
C VAL A 156 14.66 4.61 -1.73
N THR A 157 14.07 5.55 -2.46
CA THR A 157 14.56 6.93 -2.61
C THR A 157 13.79 7.93 -1.75
N SER A 158 12.62 7.57 -1.22
CA SER A 158 11.85 8.43 -0.32
C SER A 158 11.15 7.66 0.81
N PHE A 159 11.34 8.14 2.04
CA PHE A 159 10.66 7.70 3.27
C PHE A 159 9.86 8.84 3.92
N ASP A 160 9.58 9.92 3.19
CA ASP A 160 9.00 11.14 3.76
C ASP A 160 7.82 10.84 4.69
N ASN A 161 7.97 11.19 5.96
CA ASN A 161 6.95 11.00 7.00
C ASN A 161 6.36 9.58 7.06
N MET A 162 7.13 8.54 6.70
CA MET A 162 6.64 7.15 6.61
C MET A 162 5.96 6.70 7.91
N PHE A 163 6.54 7.06 9.07
CA PHE A 163 6.03 6.71 10.40
C PHE A 163 5.53 7.92 11.21
N TYR A 164 5.36 9.08 10.57
CA TYR A 164 4.88 10.27 11.26
C TYR A 164 3.55 9.99 11.96
N SER A 165 3.53 10.14 13.28
CA SER A 165 2.36 9.84 14.14
C SER A 165 1.87 8.38 14.08
N ALA A 166 2.72 7.42 13.72
CA ALA A 166 2.49 5.98 13.93
C ALA A 166 2.83 5.60 15.37
N THR A 167 2.00 6.03 16.33
CA THR A 167 2.34 6.09 17.76
C THR A 167 2.69 4.75 18.42
N GLU A 168 2.15 3.63 17.92
CA GLU A 168 2.44 2.30 18.46
C GLU A 168 3.66 1.63 17.81
N PHE A 169 4.19 2.18 16.72
CA PHE A 169 5.31 1.57 16.01
C PHE A 169 6.60 1.72 16.81
N ASN A 170 7.18 0.60 17.22
CA ASN A 170 8.48 0.53 17.90
C ASN A 170 9.41 -0.51 17.28
N GLY A 171 9.21 -0.83 16.00
CA GLY A 171 9.98 -1.84 15.28
C GLY A 171 11.46 -1.47 15.14
N ASP A 172 12.34 -2.46 15.27
CA ASP A 172 13.76 -2.29 15.00
C ASP A 172 14.01 -2.20 13.49
N ILE A 173 14.41 -1.02 13.04
CA ILE A 173 14.74 -0.70 11.65
C ILE A 173 16.22 -0.35 11.48
N THR A 174 17.07 -0.69 12.46
CA THR A 174 18.51 -0.38 12.41
C THR A 174 19.26 -1.16 11.32
N SER A 175 18.69 -2.26 10.82
CA SER A 175 19.22 -3.05 9.71
C SER A 175 18.99 -2.43 8.33
N TRP A 176 18.15 -1.40 8.23
CA TRP A 176 17.76 -0.82 6.94
C TRP A 176 18.91 -0.04 6.31
N ASP A 177 19.24 -0.39 5.06
CA ASP A 177 20.15 0.39 4.25
C ASP A 177 19.41 1.58 3.60
N VAL A 178 19.41 2.71 4.30
CA VAL A 178 18.74 3.95 3.86
C VAL A 178 19.60 4.84 2.96
N ARG A 179 20.75 4.36 2.46
CA ARG A 179 21.63 5.20 1.62
C ARG A 179 21.01 5.61 0.28
N GLY A 180 19.98 4.88 -0.19
CA GLY A 180 19.20 5.23 -1.38
C GLY A 180 18.43 6.54 -1.27
N THR A 181 18.15 7.05 -0.06
CA THR A 181 17.45 8.32 0.17
C THR A 181 18.37 9.50 0.40
N ALA A 182 19.69 9.26 0.50
CA ALA A 182 20.66 10.34 0.58
C ALA A 182 20.80 11.00 -0.79
N THR A 183 20.08 12.09 -1.03
CA THR A 183 20.61 13.12 -1.92
C THR A 183 21.87 13.65 -1.26
N ARG A 184 23.04 13.19 -1.73
CA ARG A 184 24.32 13.82 -1.36
C ARG A 184 24.29 15.22 -1.98
N THR A 185 23.85 16.21 -1.22
CA THR A 185 24.22 17.59 -1.50
C THR A 185 25.67 17.73 -1.07
N CYS A 186 26.55 17.72 -2.05
CA CYS A 186 27.94 18.06 -1.83
C CYS A 186 28.09 19.57 -2.08
N ASP A 187 28.75 20.28 -1.17
CA ASP A 187 29.15 21.66 -1.44
C ASP A 187 30.25 21.71 -2.52
N GLU A 188 30.58 22.92 -3.00
CA GLU A 188 31.64 23.14 -4.01
C GLU A 188 33.03 22.67 -3.53
N TRP A 189 33.18 22.32 -2.25
CA TRP A 189 34.41 21.82 -1.63
C TRP A 189 34.43 20.30 -1.45
N GLY A 190 33.37 19.60 -1.89
CA GLY A 190 33.30 18.14 -1.85
C GLY A 190 32.85 17.55 -0.52
N TYR A 191 32.37 18.36 0.44
CA TYR A 191 31.75 17.85 1.66
C TYR A 191 30.29 17.52 1.39
N CYS A 192 29.92 16.26 1.61
CA CYS A 192 28.56 15.79 1.36
C CYS A 192 27.80 15.63 2.69
N TYR A 193 26.61 16.22 2.76
CA TYR A 193 25.73 16.18 3.92
C TYR A 193 24.61 15.16 3.68
N SER A 194 24.22 14.40 4.71
CA SER A 194 23.06 13.48 4.64
C SER A 194 21.87 14.10 5.36
N SER A 195 20.79 14.41 4.65
CA SER A 195 19.49 14.69 5.27
C SER A 195 18.66 13.41 5.28
N SER A 196 18.56 12.74 6.42
CA SER A 196 17.62 11.64 6.62
C SER A 196 16.81 11.91 7.89
N SER A 197 15.54 12.28 7.74
CA SER A 197 14.58 12.32 8.86
C SER A 197 13.52 11.25 8.66
N MET A 198 13.66 10.14 9.39
CA MET A 198 12.64 9.08 9.52
C MET A 198 11.71 9.37 10.72
N THR A 199 11.21 10.60 10.85
CA THR A 199 10.29 11.00 11.92
C THR A 199 8.84 10.82 11.53
#